data_AF-A0A1M4LED0-F1
#
_entry.id   AF-A0A1M4LED0-F1
#
_cell.length_a   1.000
_cell.length_b   1.000
_cell.length_c   1.000
_cell.angle_alpha   90.00
_cell.angle_beta   90.00
_cell.angle_gamma   90.00
#
_symmetry.space_group_name_H-M   'P 1'
#
loop_
_entity.id
_entity.type
_entity.pdbx_description
1 polymer ?
#
loop_
_entity_poly.entity_id
_entity_poly.type
_entity_poly.pdbx_seq_one_letter_code
_entity_poly.pdbx_strand_id
1 'polypeptide(L)'
;MQNIELLNTITWHLECMKWASDTIDNFRPPADPFQMRMHYSIYITNFMSALDMLKEVFGPSFTDALDKAFESPDTSGDNIRRYLRELRNGVVHRGVDPTGSGIVVDGVTLALAPRCVENREGTRSFTAPAKLLRDIFIHCEINAKPVIECFLNEKITEYNSVPSATMLDEFVSSVESAPNMPDWVKEISVRSITSEMLMDARNNQINKLRNLLKPWVNKYIFK
;
A
#
# COMPACT_ATOMS: atom_id res chain seq x y z
N MET A 1 3.76 12.57 13.18
CA MET A 1 3.35 11.16 13.20
C MET A 1 4.43 10.36 13.89
N GLN A 2 4.07 9.58 14.92
CA GLN A 2 5.04 8.70 15.60
C GLN A 2 5.48 7.57 14.66
N ASN A 3 6.70 7.04 14.84
CA ASN A 3 7.22 5.98 13.97
C ASN A 3 6.30 4.75 13.91
N ILE A 4 5.72 4.36 15.06
CA ILE A 4 4.79 3.23 15.13
C ILE A 4 3.51 3.48 14.30
N GLU A 5 2.96 4.69 14.35
CA GLU A 5 1.76 5.07 13.57
C GLU A 5 2.05 5.01 12.08
N LEU A 6 3.21 5.53 11.64
CA LEU A 6 3.65 5.47 10.26
C LEU A 6 3.77 4.02 9.78
N LEU A 7 4.55 3.21 10.49
CA LEU A 7 4.81 1.82 10.10
C LEU A 7 3.52 0.99 10.06
N ASN A 8 2.62 1.19 11.04
CA ASN A 8 1.31 0.52 11.06
C ASN A 8 0.42 0.96 9.90
N THR A 9 0.40 2.26 9.58
CA THR A 9 -0.40 2.81 8.48
C THR A 9 0.09 2.30 7.13
N ILE A 10 1.40 2.28 6.91
CA ILE A 10 1.96 1.71 5.67
C ILE A 10 1.69 0.21 5.62
N THR A 11 1.86 -0.52 6.71
CA THR A 11 1.54 -1.96 6.78
C THR A 11 0.09 -2.22 6.39
N TRP A 12 -0.85 -1.45 6.93
CA TRP A 12 -2.27 -1.54 6.60
C TRP A 12 -2.52 -1.38 5.10
N HIS A 13 -2.00 -0.31 4.48
CA HIS A 13 -2.20 -0.07 3.06
C HIS A 13 -1.59 -1.17 2.18
N LEU A 14 -0.37 -1.62 2.49
CA LEU A 14 0.29 -2.69 1.73
C LEU A 14 -0.43 -4.04 1.89
N GLU A 15 -1.02 -4.31 3.06
CA GLU A 15 -1.82 -5.51 3.29
C GLU A 15 -3.13 -5.48 2.49
N CYS A 16 -3.84 -4.34 2.48
CA CYS A 16 -5.01 -4.17 1.63
C CYS A 16 -4.67 -4.33 0.13
N MET A 17 -3.52 -3.80 -0.32
CA MET A 17 -3.04 -4.02 -1.69
C MET A 17 -2.79 -5.49 -1.97
N LYS A 18 -2.10 -6.20 -1.07
CA LYS A 18 -1.80 -7.63 -1.22
C LYS A 18 -3.07 -8.48 -1.32
N TRP A 19 -4.04 -8.21 -0.46
CA TRP A 19 -5.32 -8.90 -0.49
C TRP A 19 -6.08 -8.63 -1.81
N ALA A 20 -6.04 -7.39 -2.30
CA ALA A 20 -6.64 -7.03 -3.57
C ALA A 20 -5.93 -7.70 -4.76
N SER A 21 -4.60 -7.71 -4.80
CA SER A 21 -3.83 -8.33 -5.89
C SER A 21 -4.00 -9.84 -5.94
N ASP A 22 -4.05 -10.51 -4.80
CA ASP A 22 -4.37 -11.94 -4.71
C ASP A 22 -5.73 -12.27 -5.32
N THR A 23 -6.71 -11.40 -5.12
CA THR A 23 -8.04 -11.60 -5.70
C THR A 23 -8.04 -11.31 -7.21
N ILE A 24 -7.34 -10.26 -7.64
CA ILE A 24 -7.20 -9.90 -9.06
C ILE A 24 -6.62 -11.05 -9.89
N ASP A 25 -5.61 -11.75 -9.39
CA ASP A 25 -5.00 -12.92 -10.06
C ASP A 25 -5.95 -14.12 -10.21
N ASN A 26 -7.06 -14.11 -9.49
CA ASN A 26 -7.97 -15.25 -9.39
C ASN A 26 -9.35 -15.00 -10.00
N PHE A 27 -9.60 -13.85 -10.64
CA PHE A 27 -10.84 -13.66 -11.40
C PHE A 27 -10.89 -14.64 -12.57
N ARG A 28 -11.84 -15.58 -12.54
CA ARG A 28 -12.10 -16.54 -13.62
C ARG A 28 -13.37 -16.12 -14.38
N PRO A 29 -13.46 -16.38 -15.69
CA PRO A 29 -14.67 -16.07 -16.45
C PRO A 29 -15.83 -17.01 -16.08
N PRO A 30 -17.08 -16.50 -16.01
CA PRO A 30 -17.44 -15.08 -16.03
C PRO A 30 -17.04 -14.41 -14.71
N ALA A 31 -16.28 -13.31 -14.79
CA ALA A 31 -15.89 -12.57 -13.61
C ALA A 31 -17.03 -11.67 -13.12
N ASP A 32 -17.22 -11.60 -11.80
CA ASP A 32 -18.20 -10.71 -11.19
C ASP A 32 -17.73 -9.25 -11.34
N PRO A 33 -18.48 -8.39 -12.06
CA PRO A 33 -18.11 -7.00 -12.28
C PRO A 33 -17.99 -6.18 -10.98
N PHE A 34 -18.82 -6.47 -9.97
CA PHE A 34 -18.74 -5.80 -8.68
C PHE A 34 -17.43 -6.14 -7.97
N GLN A 35 -17.08 -7.43 -7.94
CA GLN A 35 -15.84 -7.88 -7.30
C GLN A 35 -14.62 -7.33 -8.03
N MET A 36 -14.62 -7.34 -9.37
CA MET A 36 -13.56 -6.73 -10.16
C MET A 36 -13.39 -5.25 -9.80
N ARG A 37 -14.48 -4.47 -9.91
CA ARG A 37 -14.44 -3.04 -9.58
C ARG A 37 -13.93 -2.80 -8.16
N MET A 38 -14.42 -3.56 -7.19
CA MET A 38 -14.03 -3.45 -5.79
C MET A 38 -12.53 -3.69 -5.61
N HIS A 39 -12.00 -4.83 -6.05
CA HIS A 39 -10.60 -5.17 -5.80
C HIS A 39 -9.61 -4.29 -6.57
N TYR A 40 -9.88 -3.93 -7.83
CA TYR A 40 -9.06 -2.96 -8.54
C TYR A 40 -9.07 -1.58 -7.87
N SER A 41 -10.22 -1.14 -7.35
CA SER A 41 -10.35 0.12 -6.60
C SER A 41 -9.59 0.10 -5.28
N ILE A 42 -9.69 -1.01 -4.54
CA ILE A 42 -8.99 -1.21 -3.26
C ILE A 42 -7.49 -1.18 -3.48
N TYR A 43 -6.99 -1.85 -4.52
CA TYR A 43 -5.58 -1.83 -4.85
C TYR A 43 -5.08 -0.40 -5.11
N ILE A 44 -5.65 0.31 -6.09
CA ILE A 44 -5.12 1.62 -6.50
C ILE A 44 -5.27 2.68 -5.39
N THR A 45 -6.35 2.60 -4.61
CA THR A 45 -6.56 3.50 -3.48
C THR A 45 -5.50 3.30 -2.43
N ASN A 46 -5.26 2.07 -1.99
CA ASN A 46 -4.28 1.79 -0.94
C ASN A 46 -2.84 2.02 -1.41
N PHE A 47 -2.53 1.72 -2.67
CA PHE A 47 -1.22 2.03 -3.23
C PHE A 47 -0.94 3.52 -3.21
N MET A 48 -1.85 4.34 -3.74
CA MET A 48 -1.68 5.79 -3.73
C MET A 48 -1.69 6.38 -2.32
N SER A 49 -2.51 5.85 -1.40
CA SER A 49 -2.49 6.28 0.00
C SER A 49 -1.16 6.02 0.69
N ALA A 50 -0.53 4.86 0.46
CA ALA A 50 0.80 4.59 0.99
C ALA A 50 1.84 5.58 0.45
N LEU A 51 1.81 5.86 -0.86
CA LEU A 51 2.73 6.81 -1.49
C LEU A 51 2.51 8.25 -1.02
N ASP A 52 1.26 8.70 -0.90
CA ASP A 52 0.94 10.05 -0.43
C ASP A 52 1.36 10.23 1.04
N MET A 53 1.15 9.22 1.90
CA MET A 53 1.62 9.23 3.30
C MET A 53 3.15 9.37 3.40
N LEU A 54 3.90 8.60 2.60
CA LEU A 54 5.36 8.69 2.58
C LEU A 54 5.82 10.03 2.04
N LYS A 55 5.13 10.59 1.05
CA LYS A 55 5.39 11.95 0.57
C LYS A 55 5.15 13.00 1.65
N GLU A 56 4.12 12.87 2.48
CA GLU A 56 3.87 13.80 3.59
C GLU A 56 5.01 13.76 4.63
N VAL A 57 5.60 12.58 4.87
CA VAL A 57 6.70 12.41 5.83
C VAL A 57 8.06 12.83 5.26
N PHE A 58 8.38 12.40 4.05
CA PHE A 58 9.72 12.53 3.47
C PHE A 58 9.83 13.65 2.43
N GLY A 59 8.71 14.24 2.01
CA GLY A 59 8.68 15.41 1.15
C GLY A 59 9.11 15.15 -0.31
N PRO A 60 9.71 16.15 -0.97
CA PRO A 60 10.07 16.08 -2.39
C PRO A 60 11.08 14.98 -2.72
N SER A 61 12.04 14.69 -1.83
CA SER A 61 13.08 13.67 -2.10
C SER A 61 12.50 12.29 -2.36
N PHE A 62 11.45 11.91 -1.63
CA PHE A 62 10.71 10.67 -1.87
C PHE A 62 9.98 10.70 -3.22
N THR A 63 9.38 11.84 -3.57
CA THR A 63 8.69 12.00 -4.86
C THR A 63 9.66 11.88 -6.03
N ASP A 64 10.83 12.51 -5.94
CA ASP A 64 11.87 12.47 -6.98
C ASP A 64 12.44 11.06 -7.13
N ALA A 65 12.69 10.36 -6.02
CA ALA A 65 13.14 8.97 -6.03
C ALA A 65 12.09 8.03 -6.67
N LEU A 66 10.81 8.26 -6.37
CA LEU A 66 9.72 7.49 -6.94
C LEU A 66 9.53 7.75 -8.43
N ASP A 67 9.59 9.02 -8.86
CA ASP A 67 9.51 9.39 -10.28
C ASP A 67 10.68 8.78 -11.06
N LYS A 68 11.88 8.81 -10.50
CA LYS A 68 13.03 8.12 -11.11
C LYS A 68 12.82 6.61 -11.20
N ALA A 69 12.23 6.00 -10.18
CA ALA A 69 11.99 4.55 -10.17
C ALA A 69 10.89 4.12 -11.16
N PHE A 70 9.88 4.96 -11.40
CA PHE A 70 8.83 4.68 -12.38
C PHE A 70 9.23 4.96 -13.82
N GLU A 71 10.34 5.66 -14.06
CA GLU A 71 10.76 6.01 -15.40
C GLU A 71 10.95 4.77 -16.28
N SER A 72 10.37 4.82 -17.48
CA SER A 72 10.46 3.76 -18.49
C SER A 72 10.93 4.37 -19.82
N PRO A 73 11.45 3.58 -20.77
CA PRO A 73 11.95 4.11 -22.04
C PRO A 73 10.94 4.99 -22.79
N ASP A 74 9.65 4.68 -22.67
CA ASP A 74 8.58 5.31 -23.44
C ASP A 74 7.73 6.30 -22.62
N THR A 75 7.94 6.41 -21.30
CA THR A 75 7.09 7.22 -20.43
C THR A 75 7.83 7.68 -19.18
N SER A 76 7.73 8.99 -18.88
CA SER A 76 8.32 9.57 -17.67
C SER A 76 7.62 9.08 -16.40
N GLY A 77 8.39 8.95 -15.31
CA GLY A 77 7.82 8.54 -14.04
C GLY A 77 6.77 9.50 -13.47
N ASP A 78 6.93 10.82 -13.68
CA ASP A 78 5.89 11.79 -13.31
C ASP A 78 4.57 11.53 -14.05
N ASN A 79 4.62 11.17 -15.34
CA ASN A 79 3.40 10.80 -16.07
C ASN A 79 2.74 9.56 -15.47
N ILE A 80 3.52 8.52 -15.14
CA ILE A 80 3.00 7.29 -14.52
C ILE A 80 2.40 7.59 -13.14
N ARG A 81 3.11 8.34 -12.29
CA ARG A 81 2.62 8.73 -10.97
C ARG A 81 1.35 9.57 -11.06
N ARG A 82 1.25 10.50 -12.02
CA ARG A 82 0.05 11.31 -12.23
C ARG A 82 -1.10 10.52 -12.82
N TYR A 83 -0.83 9.58 -13.72
CA TYR A 83 -1.81 8.62 -14.21
C TYR A 83 -2.45 7.87 -13.04
N LEU A 84 -1.64 7.27 -12.16
CA LEU A 84 -2.14 6.53 -10.99
C LEU A 84 -2.93 7.43 -10.03
N ARG A 85 -2.44 8.65 -9.78
CA ARG A 85 -3.13 9.64 -8.93
C ARG A 85 -4.50 9.99 -9.49
N GLU A 86 -4.59 10.29 -10.78
CA GLU A 86 -5.85 10.67 -11.40
C GLU A 86 -6.79 9.48 -11.60
N LEU A 87 -6.25 8.27 -11.82
CA LEU A 87 -7.03 7.03 -11.79
C LEU A 87 -7.67 6.83 -10.40
N ARG A 88 -6.88 6.92 -9.32
CA ARG A 88 -7.39 6.86 -7.94
C ARG A 88 -8.45 7.93 -7.68
N ASN A 89 -8.19 9.17 -8.07
CA ASN A 89 -9.15 10.28 -7.90
C ASN A 89 -10.42 10.05 -8.72
N GLY A 90 -10.30 9.46 -9.91
CA GLY A 90 -11.42 9.04 -10.74
C GLY A 90 -12.31 8.04 -10.01
N VAL A 91 -11.71 6.99 -9.47
CA VAL A 91 -12.41 5.95 -8.72
C VAL A 91 -13.12 6.52 -7.49
N VAL A 92 -12.40 7.28 -6.67
CA VAL A 92 -12.89 7.75 -5.37
C VAL A 92 -13.87 8.92 -5.48
N HIS A 93 -13.61 9.89 -6.36
CA HIS A 93 -14.33 11.16 -6.37
C HIS A 93 -15.21 11.39 -7.60
N ARG A 94 -15.04 10.60 -8.67
CA ARG A 94 -15.75 10.79 -9.95
C ARG A 94 -16.56 9.56 -10.37
N GLY A 95 -16.55 8.50 -9.58
CA GLY A 95 -17.28 7.27 -9.87
C GLY A 95 -16.75 6.48 -11.07
N VAL A 96 -15.50 6.74 -11.50
CA VAL A 96 -14.86 6.00 -12.60
C VAL A 96 -14.81 4.51 -12.25
N ASP A 97 -15.25 3.68 -13.18
CA ASP A 97 -15.09 2.24 -13.12
C ASP A 97 -13.78 1.85 -13.83
N PRO A 98 -12.73 1.47 -13.09
CA PRO A 98 -11.46 1.08 -13.70
C PRO A 98 -11.55 -0.27 -14.43
N THR A 99 -12.67 -0.99 -14.29
CA THR A 99 -12.91 -2.33 -14.82
C THR A 99 -13.99 -2.39 -15.88
N GLY A 100 -14.39 -1.24 -16.46
CA GLY A 100 -15.43 -1.16 -17.47
C GLY A 100 -15.18 -1.95 -18.76
N SER A 101 -13.98 -2.48 -18.95
CA SER A 101 -13.66 -3.45 -20.00
C SER A 101 -12.57 -4.41 -19.53
N GLY A 102 -12.59 -5.65 -20.04
CA GLY A 102 -11.61 -6.66 -19.66
C GLY A 102 -11.36 -7.70 -20.75
N ILE A 103 -10.29 -8.46 -20.59
CA ILE A 103 -9.90 -9.57 -21.46
C ILE A 103 -9.51 -10.79 -20.62
N VAL A 104 -9.64 -11.99 -21.18
CA VAL A 104 -9.14 -13.21 -20.53
C VAL A 104 -7.73 -13.49 -21.02
N VAL A 105 -6.78 -13.59 -20.10
CA VAL A 105 -5.38 -13.97 -20.34
C VAL A 105 -5.06 -15.15 -19.43
N ASP A 106 -4.65 -16.28 -20.01
CA ASP A 106 -4.32 -17.51 -19.28
C ASP A 106 -5.39 -17.95 -18.27
N GLY A 107 -6.67 -17.81 -18.66
CA GLY A 107 -7.82 -18.15 -17.82
C GLY A 107 -8.17 -17.11 -16.75
N VAL A 108 -7.43 -16.00 -16.65
CA VAL A 108 -7.69 -14.90 -15.71
C VAL A 108 -8.38 -13.75 -16.44
N THR A 109 -9.50 -13.25 -15.91
CA THR A 109 -10.15 -12.03 -16.41
C THR A 109 -9.45 -10.80 -15.85
N LEU A 110 -8.83 -10.01 -16.73
CA LEU A 110 -8.06 -8.82 -16.39
C LEU A 110 -8.69 -7.56 -16.96
N ALA A 111 -8.71 -6.49 -16.17
CA ALA A 111 -9.20 -5.19 -16.60
C ALA A 111 -8.25 -4.49 -17.58
N LEU A 112 -8.81 -3.92 -18.65
CA LEU A 112 -8.11 -3.01 -19.54
C LEU A 112 -7.95 -1.67 -18.85
N ALA A 113 -6.73 -1.12 -18.89
CA ALA A 113 -6.46 0.21 -18.38
C ALA A 113 -7.21 1.27 -19.20
N PRO A 114 -7.85 2.26 -18.56
CA PRO A 114 -8.29 3.47 -19.25
C PRO A 114 -7.09 4.07 -19.97
N ARG A 115 -7.15 4.17 -21.31
CA ARG A 115 -6.02 4.61 -22.14
C ARG A 115 -5.45 5.95 -21.68
N CYS A 116 -6.36 6.84 -21.28
CA CYS A 116 -6.04 8.13 -20.71
C CYS A 116 -6.91 8.35 -19.47
N VAL A 117 -6.35 9.05 -18.49
CA VAL A 117 -7.10 9.61 -17.36
C VAL A 117 -6.85 11.10 -17.30
N GLU A 118 -7.92 11.86 -17.15
CA GLU A 118 -7.85 13.31 -17.06
C GLU A 118 -7.78 13.77 -15.61
N ASN A 119 -7.18 14.94 -15.38
CA ASN A 119 -7.34 15.65 -14.12
C ASN A 119 -8.79 16.09 -13.90
N ARG A 120 -9.11 16.54 -12.68
CA ARG A 120 -10.47 16.97 -12.32
C ARG A 120 -11.08 18.00 -13.27
N GLU A 121 -10.26 18.87 -13.83
CA GLU A 121 -10.68 19.97 -14.71
C GLU A 121 -10.80 19.56 -16.19
N GLY A 122 -10.33 18.35 -16.57
CA GLY A 122 -10.23 17.93 -17.97
C GLY A 122 -9.13 18.65 -18.76
N THR A 123 -8.27 19.42 -18.10
CA THR A 123 -7.24 20.25 -18.75
C THR A 123 -5.94 19.50 -19.03
N ARG A 124 -5.69 18.39 -18.35
CA ARG A 124 -4.52 17.53 -18.54
C ARG A 124 -4.94 16.08 -18.62
N SER A 125 -4.34 15.36 -19.58
CA SER A 125 -4.54 13.93 -19.79
C SER A 125 -3.23 13.20 -19.56
N PHE A 126 -3.29 12.08 -18.85
CA PHE A 126 -2.16 11.20 -18.58
C PHE A 126 -2.41 9.85 -19.24
N THR A 127 -1.43 9.35 -19.98
CA THR A 127 -1.55 8.08 -20.72
C THR A 127 -1.15 6.89 -19.86
N ALA A 128 -1.89 5.79 -20.00
CA ALA A 128 -1.57 4.53 -19.35
C ALA A 128 -0.24 3.97 -19.87
N PRO A 129 0.70 3.55 -19.00
CA PRO A 129 1.99 2.99 -19.43
C PRO A 129 1.87 1.55 -19.95
N ALA A 130 0.74 0.87 -19.73
CA ALA A 130 0.50 -0.47 -20.24
C ALA A 130 -1.00 -0.69 -20.50
N LYS A 131 -1.31 -1.76 -21.26
CA LYS A 131 -2.68 -2.10 -21.67
C LYS A 131 -3.55 -2.62 -20.53
N LEU A 132 -2.97 -3.40 -19.60
CA LEU A 132 -3.69 -4.05 -18.51
C LEU A 132 -3.40 -3.31 -17.20
N LEU A 133 -4.44 -3.02 -16.41
CA LEU A 133 -4.26 -2.39 -15.10
C LEU A 133 -3.35 -3.20 -14.18
N ARG A 134 -3.48 -4.53 -14.25
CA ARG A 134 -2.62 -5.45 -13.48
C ARG A 134 -1.13 -5.26 -13.82
N ASP A 135 -0.79 -5.07 -15.08
CA ASP A 135 0.61 -4.92 -15.49
C ASP A 135 1.17 -3.57 -15.03
N ILE A 136 0.36 -2.52 -15.10
CA ILE A 136 0.71 -1.21 -14.51
C ILE A 136 0.98 -1.38 -13.01
N PHE A 137 0.10 -2.08 -12.31
CA PHE A 137 0.21 -2.32 -10.87
C PHE A 137 1.47 -3.09 -10.48
N ILE A 138 1.77 -4.18 -11.20
CA ILE A 138 3.00 -4.97 -11.02
C ILE A 138 4.24 -4.11 -11.25
N HIS A 139 4.28 -3.38 -12.37
CA HIS A 139 5.42 -2.52 -12.71
C HIS A 139 5.64 -1.45 -11.63
N CYS A 140 4.56 -0.82 -11.15
CA CYS A 140 4.66 0.18 -10.10
C CYS A 140 5.08 -0.43 -8.76
N GLU A 141 4.64 -1.63 -8.42
CA GLU A 141 5.07 -2.31 -7.18
C GLU A 141 6.55 -2.69 -7.20
N ILE A 142 7.03 -3.28 -8.31
CA ILE A 142 8.44 -3.67 -8.48
C ILE A 142 9.36 -2.48 -8.27
N ASN A 143 8.96 -1.31 -8.76
CA ASN A 143 9.78 -0.10 -8.69
C ASN A 143 9.56 0.71 -7.40
N ALA A 144 8.33 0.82 -6.91
CA ALA A 144 8.03 1.63 -5.72
C ALA A 144 8.49 0.96 -4.43
N LYS A 145 8.27 -0.36 -4.26
CA LYS A 145 8.50 -1.01 -2.97
C LYS A 145 9.97 -0.94 -2.49
N PRO A 146 10.99 -1.10 -3.34
CA PRO A 146 12.38 -0.86 -2.93
C PRO A 146 12.64 0.59 -2.49
N VAL A 147 12.01 1.57 -3.16
CA VAL A 147 12.10 2.99 -2.75
C VAL A 147 11.45 3.17 -1.39
N ILE A 148 10.25 2.62 -1.18
CA ILE A 148 9.55 2.67 0.11
C ILE A 148 10.42 2.06 1.21
N GLU A 149 10.99 0.87 0.98
CA GLU A 149 11.85 0.20 1.96
C GLU A 149 13.08 1.05 2.31
N CYS A 150 13.73 1.65 1.32
CA CYS A 150 14.87 2.53 1.52
C CYS A 150 14.55 3.69 2.47
N PHE A 151 13.43 4.39 2.23
CA PHE A 151 13.01 5.52 3.07
C PHE A 151 12.50 5.09 4.45
N LEU A 152 11.90 3.90 4.58
CA LEU A 152 11.43 3.38 5.86
C LEU A 152 12.54 2.80 6.73
N ASN A 153 13.71 2.47 6.18
CA ASN A 153 14.74 1.73 6.90
C ASN A 153 15.25 2.45 8.16
N GLU A 154 15.42 3.77 8.11
CA GLU A 154 15.78 4.56 9.29
C GLU A 154 14.68 4.51 10.35
N LYS A 155 13.41 4.68 9.94
CA LYS A 155 12.25 4.63 10.85
C LYS A 155 12.05 3.25 11.47
N ILE A 156 12.31 2.17 10.72
CA ILE A 156 12.32 0.81 11.22
C ILE A 156 13.45 0.62 12.24
N THR A 157 14.64 1.14 11.96
CA THR A 157 15.80 1.04 12.86
C THR A 157 15.55 1.78 14.17
N GLU A 158 15.05 3.02 14.10
CA GLU A 158 14.63 3.81 15.27
C GLU A 158 13.53 3.10 16.07
N TYR A 159 12.54 2.53 15.40
CA TYR A 159 11.45 1.80 16.07
C TYR A 159 11.95 0.53 16.79
N ASN A 160 12.96 -0.13 16.22
CA ASN A 160 13.55 -1.34 16.78
C ASN A 160 14.58 -1.07 17.89
N SER A 161 15.10 0.16 18.01
CA SER A 161 16.12 0.51 19.00
C SER A 161 15.55 0.94 20.36
N VAL A 162 14.23 1.16 20.45
CA VAL A 162 13.57 1.52 21.71
C VAL A 162 13.81 0.42 22.75
N PRO A 163 14.27 0.75 23.98
CA PRO A 163 14.49 -0.24 25.02
C PRO A 163 13.22 -0.96 25.46
N SER A 164 13.34 -2.25 25.80
CA SER A 164 12.20 -3.08 26.22
C SER A 164 11.49 -2.58 27.49
N ALA A 165 12.24 -1.96 28.42
CA ALA A 165 11.67 -1.30 29.60
C ALA A 165 10.77 -0.13 29.21
N THR A 166 11.24 0.73 28.29
CA THR A 166 10.45 1.86 27.77
C THR A 166 9.18 1.39 27.07
N MET A 167 9.24 0.28 26.32
CA MET A 167 8.03 -0.28 25.69
C MET A 167 6.99 -0.69 26.72
N LEU A 168 7.42 -1.29 27.83
CA LEU A 168 6.53 -1.72 28.90
C LEU A 168 5.91 -0.51 29.61
N ASP A 169 6.70 0.52 29.90
CA ASP A 169 6.21 1.77 30.51
C ASP A 169 5.18 2.47 29.60
N GLU A 170 5.45 2.57 28.30
CA GLU A 170 4.51 3.11 27.30
C GLU A 170 3.22 2.29 27.23
N PHE A 171 3.32 0.96 27.27
CA PHE A 171 2.17 0.07 27.29
C PHE A 171 1.31 0.28 28.54
N VAL A 172 1.92 0.28 29.73
CA VAL A 172 1.22 0.49 31.00
C VAL A 172 0.52 1.84 30.99
N SER A 173 1.23 2.91 30.59
CA SER A 173 0.65 4.25 30.49
C SER A 173 -0.53 4.32 29.51
N SER A 174 -0.42 3.64 28.36
CA SER A 174 -1.50 3.56 27.37
C SER A 174 -2.73 2.81 27.89
N VAL A 175 -2.55 1.73 28.64
CA VAL A 175 -3.64 0.95 29.25
C VAL A 175 -4.33 1.74 30.35
N GLU A 176 -3.56 2.36 31.25
CA GLU A 176 -4.10 3.14 32.37
C GLU A 176 -4.92 4.34 31.89
N SER A 177 -4.43 5.03 30.86
CA SER A 177 -5.09 6.19 30.25
C SER A 177 -6.29 5.84 29.35
N ALA A 178 -6.53 4.56 29.04
CA ALA A 178 -7.61 4.16 28.16
C ALA A 178 -8.99 4.46 28.79
N PRO A 179 -9.80 5.38 28.22
CA PRO A 179 -11.06 5.82 28.84
C PRO A 179 -12.17 4.77 28.74
N ASN A 180 -12.08 3.89 27.74
CA ASN A 180 -13.13 2.91 27.42
C ASN A 180 -12.79 1.49 27.90
N MET A 181 -11.68 1.31 28.61
CA MET A 181 -11.27 0.02 29.15
C MET A 181 -11.72 -0.06 30.63
N PRO A 182 -12.52 -1.06 31.04
CA PRO A 182 -12.88 -1.25 32.44
C PRO A 182 -11.65 -1.47 33.32
N ASP A 183 -11.65 -0.99 34.56
CA ASP A 183 -10.49 -1.04 35.46
C ASP A 183 -9.97 -2.47 35.69
N TRP A 184 -10.87 -3.43 35.84
CA TRP A 184 -10.50 -4.83 36.00
C TRP A 184 -9.76 -5.39 34.76
N VAL A 185 -10.05 -4.90 33.55
CA VAL A 185 -9.31 -5.27 32.32
C VAL A 185 -7.94 -4.61 32.29
N LYS A 186 -7.83 -3.35 32.74
CA LYS A 186 -6.55 -2.64 32.85
C LYS A 186 -5.61 -3.39 33.79
N GLU A 187 -6.09 -3.77 34.97
CA GLU A 187 -5.33 -4.53 35.95
C GLU A 187 -4.83 -5.87 35.39
N ILE A 188 -5.70 -6.64 34.72
CA ILE A 188 -5.31 -7.91 34.09
C ILE A 188 -4.26 -7.68 32.99
N SER A 189 -4.46 -6.66 32.15
CA SER A 189 -3.57 -6.36 31.03
C SER A 189 -2.16 -6.00 31.50
N VAL A 190 -2.05 -5.09 32.48
CA VAL A 190 -0.77 -4.66 33.07
C VAL A 190 -0.04 -5.84 33.73
N ARG A 191 -0.76 -6.78 34.35
CA ARG A 191 -0.15 -7.97 34.99
C ARG A 191 0.26 -9.06 34.00
N SER A 192 -0.39 -9.15 32.84
CA SER A 192 -0.25 -10.29 31.93
C SER A 192 0.74 -10.04 30.80
N ILE A 193 0.94 -8.78 30.39
CA ILE A 193 1.82 -8.44 29.28
C ILE A 193 3.24 -8.23 29.79
N THR A 194 4.20 -8.92 29.17
CA THR A 194 5.62 -8.79 29.46
C THR A 194 6.33 -7.97 28.39
N SER A 195 7.51 -7.45 28.73
CA SER A 195 8.37 -6.77 27.76
C SER A 195 8.80 -7.68 26.60
N GLU A 196 8.99 -8.98 26.85
CA GLU A 196 9.28 -9.99 25.82
C GLU A 196 8.12 -10.12 24.81
N MET A 197 6.87 -10.20 25.29
CA MET A 197 5.70 -10.25 24.40
C MET A 197 5.59 -9.00 23.52
N LEU A 198 5.90 -7.82 24.07
CA LEU A 198 5.90 -6.56 23.32
C LEU A 198 7.01 -6.52 22.26
N MET A 199 8.20 -7.03 22.59
CA MET A 199 9.30 -7.18 21.64
C MET A 199 8.94 -8.14 20.50
N ASP A 200 8.33 -9.28 20.83
CA ASP A 200 7.89 -10.26 19.83
C ASP A 200 6.81 -9.69 18.91
N ALA A 201 5.80 -9.00 19.47
CA ALA A 201 4.78 -8.32 18.69
C ALA A 201 5.39 -7.29 17.73
N ARG A 202 6.39 -6.53 18.20
CA ARG A 202 7.12 -5.56 17.39
C ARG A 202 7.93 -6.21 16.27
N ASN A 203 8.69 -7.26 16.59
CA ASN A 203 9.46 -8.01 15.61
C ASN A 203 8.55 -8.61 14.52
N ASN A 204 7.41 -9.16 14.93
CA ASN A 204 6.40 -9.68 14.01
C ASN A 204 5.86 -8.59 13.08
N GLN A 205 5.58 -7.39 13.60
CA GLN A 205 5.11 -6.27 12.79
C GLN A 205 6.16 -5.81 11.77
N ILE A 206 7.43 -5.70 12.19
CA ILE A 206 8.53 -5.33 11.27
C ILE A 206 8.70 -6.41 10.19
N ASN A 207 8.69 -7.69 10.57
CA ASN A 207 8.80 -8.80 9.62
C ASN A 207 7.64 -8.84 8.64
N LYS A 208 6.42 -8.56 9.11
CA LYS A 208 5.24 -8.42 8.26
C LYS A 208 5.41 -7.29 7.24
N LEU A 209 5.80 -6.10 7.69
CA LEU A 209 6.07 -4.97 6.81
C LEU A 209 7.12 -5.30 5.74
N ARG A 210 8.27 -5.87 6.15
CA ARG A 210 9.33 -6.30 5.21
C ARG A 210 8.83 -7.32 4.20
N ASN A 211 7.98 -8.27 4.61
CA ASN A 211 7.39 -9.22 3.69
C ASN A 211 6.42 -8.57 2.70
N LEU A 212 5.65 -7.57 3.15
CA LEU A 212 4.75 -6.79 2.27
C LEU A 212 5.51 -5.87 1.30
N LEU A 213 6.72 -5.42 1.66
CA LEU A 213 7.62 -4.67 0.79
C LEU A 213 8.32 -5.53 -0.27
N LYS A 214 8.17 -6.86 -0.22
CA LYS A 214 8.56 -7.69 -1.36
C LYS A 214 7.60 -7.44 -2.52
N PRO A 215 8.12 -7.21 -3.75
CA PRO A 215 7.26 -7.01 -4.92
C PRO A 215 6.31 -8.18 -5.13
N TRP A 216 5.14 -7.88 -5.69
CA TRP A 216 4.27 -8.91 -6.28
C TRP A 216 4.99 -9.55 -7.47
N VAL A 217 5.67 -10.66 -7.21
CA VAL A 217 6.28 -11.49 -8.26
C VAL A 217 5.23 -12.48 -8.73
N ASN A 218 4.73 -12.29 -9.94
CA ASN A 218 3.82 -13.26 -10.53
C ASN A 218 4.60 -14.40 -11.19
N LYS A 219 4.12 -15.64 -11.02
CA LYS A 219 4.73 -16.85 -11.61
C LYS A 219 4.69 -16.87 -13.14
N TYR A 220 4.02 -15.90 -13.76
CA TYR A 220 3.77 -15.83 -15.20
C TYR A 220 4.54 -14.71 -15.94
N ILE A 221 5.51 -14.04 -15.30
CA ILE A 221 6.23 -12.89 -15.92
C ILE A 221 7.37 -13.31 -16.86
N PHE A 222 7.65 -14.61 -17.02
CA PHE A 222 8.65 -15.10 -17.98
C PHE A 222 8.12 -16.28 -18.79
N LYS A 223 7.34 -16.00 -19.83
CA LYS A 223 7.22 -16.87 -21.02
C LYS A 223 7.10 -16.02 -22.27
#